data_AF-A0A7K6P4Q3-F1
#
_entry.id   AF-A0A7K6P4Q3-F1
#
_cell.length_a   1.000
_cell.length_b   1.000
_cell.length_c   1.000
_cell.angle_alpha   90.00
_cell.angle_beta   90.00
_cell.angle_gamma   90.00
#
_symmetry.space_group_name_H-M   'P 1'
#
loop_
_entity.id
_entity.type
_entity.pdbx_description
1 polymer ?
#
loop_
_entity_poly.entity_id
_entity_poly.type
_entity_poly.pdbx_seq_one_letter_code
_entity_poly.pdbx_strand_id
1 'polypeptide(L)'
;WVLLLRKGYQERDAAPRVAVVTKVKGAAAAEAAGRRLWDAADLTWAPQGENVLFLVTNFIATIQQAQGTCPESPSVLDGMCTEDADCPVGNPVVHGNGIKTGKCLMFNATCSTCEIYGWCPEMGPWPLCKTRLHWWLFSRKLLLAEAENFTLFIKNTIHFTKFNFSKCNALKTTDPSYFKSCTYDPVFNPSCPVFRVRDIVEAAGENFGDLALLGGSIRVLIEWNCDLDHAAAQCLPQYSFSLQDTRYNFRTASYYWGSQRQLYRNLLKLYGIRFDLSVHGQAGKFSIVPTAVSFGTSIAFFGAATMVCDLVLLYLDAKADLYWKEKFEE
;
A
#
# COMPACT_ATOMS: atom_id res chain seq x y z
N TRP A 1 -34.36 -16.95 3.51
CA TRP A 1 -32.95 -16.62 3.80
C TRP A 1 -31.99 -17.17 2.74
N VAL A 2 -31.87 -18.49 2.56
CA VAL A 2 -30.87 -19.13 1.66
C VAL A 2 -30.98 -18.68 0.20
N LEU A 3 -32.19 -18.71 -0.38
CA LEU A 3 -32.38 -18.30 -1.77
C LEU A 3 -32.17 -16.79 -1.97
N LEU A 4 -32.86 -15.94 -1.22
CA LEU A 4 -32.86 -14.49 -1.48
C LEU A 4 -31.63 -13.76 -0.89
N LEU A 5 -31.33 -13.96 0.40
CA LEU A 5 -30.28 -13.18 1.09
C LEU A 5 -28.88 -13.74 0.86
N ARG A 6 -28.75 -15.07 0.79
CA ARG A 6 -27.49 -15.72 0.42
C ARG A 6 -27.36 -15.96 -1.09
N LYS A 7 -28.35 -15.57 -1.90
CA LYS A 7 -28.35 -15.77 -3.36
C LYS A 7 -28.00 -17.21 -3.76
N GLY A 8 -28.59 -18.20 -3.08
CA GLY A 8 -28.30 -19.63 -3.31
C GLY A 8 -28.66 -20.13 -4.73
N TYR A 9 -29.42 -19.34 -5.48
CA TYR A 9 -29.73 -19.59 -6.90
C TYR A 9 -28.61 -19.16 -7.86
N GLN A 10 -27.61 -18.43 -7.37
CA GLN A 10 -26.49 -17.97 -8.18
C GLN A 10 -25.30 -18.90 -8.06
N GLU A 11 -24.71 -19.17 -9.22
CA GLU A 11 -23.35 -19.66 -9.27
C GLU A 11 -22.39 -18.48 -9.05
N ARG A 12 -21.26 -18.74 -8.38
CA ARG A 12 -20.29 -17.70 -8.02
C ARG A 12 -18.93 -17.94 -8.66
N ASP A 13 -18.26 -16.84 -8.98
CA ASP A 13 -16.84 -16.76 -9.36
C ASP A 13 -16.17 -15.73 -8.45
N ALA A 14 -15.18 -16.16 -7.66
CA ALA A 14 -14.52 -15.33 -6.64
C ALA A 14 -13.04 -15.05 -6.97
N ALA A 15 -12.56 -15.47 -8.15
CA ALA A 15 -11.17 -15.35 -8.55
C ALA A 15 -11.07 -14.69 -9.93
N PRO A 16 -11.44 -13.40 -10.07
CA PRO A 16 -11.31 -12.70 -11.32
C PRO A 16 -9.83 -12.57 -11.71
N ARG A 17 -9.57 -12.58 -13.02
CA ARG A 17 -8.30 -12.07 -13.54
C ARG A 17 -8.30 -10.56 -13.43
N VAL A 18 -7.19 -9.99 -12.98
CA VAL A 18 -7.06 -8.56 -12.69
C VAL A 18 -5.91 -7.98 -13.50
N ALA A 19 -6.14 -6.79 -14.07
CA ALA A 19 -5.08 -5.93 -14.59
C ALA A 19 -5.22 -4.54 -13.97
N VAL A 20 -4.12 -4.02 -13.42
CA VAL A 20 -4.03 -2.69 -12.82
C VAL A 20 -2.96 -1.91 -13.56
N VAL A 21 -3.26 -0.65 -13.87
CA VAL A 21 -2.31 0.32 -14.40
C VAL A 21 -2.45 1.59 -13.59
N THR A 22 -1.34 2.04 -13.00
CA THR A 22 -1.29 3.30 -12.24
C THR A 22 -0.48 4.37 -12.97
N LYS A 23 -0.87 5.63 -12.79
CA LYS A 23 -0.12 6.78 -13.31
C LYS A 23 -0.30 7.97 -12.39
N VAL A 24 0.81 8.59 -11.98
CA VAL A 24 0.78 9.83 -11.20
C VAL A 24 0.95 11.03 -12.13
N LYS A 25 0.27 12.13 -11.81
CA LYS A 25 0.52 13.45 -12.40
C LYS A 25 0.62 14.51 -11.31
N GLY A 26 1.64 15.34 -11.45
CA GLY A 26 1.94 16.42 -10.54
C GLY A 26 3.35 16.94 -10.78
N ALA A 27 3.62 18.14 -10.29
CA ALA A 27 4.96 18.70 -10.26
C ALA A 27 5.11 19.55 -9.00
N ALA A 28 6.29 19.55 -8.41
CA ALA A 28 6.62 20.29 -7.21
C ALA A 28 7.97 20.97 -7.38
N ALA A 29 8.10 22.20 -6.90
CA ALA A 29 9.40 22.86 -6.80
C ALA A 29 9.96 22.64 -5.40
N ALA A 30 11.19 22.14 -5.30
CA ALA A 30 11.87 21.95 -4.03
C ALA A 30 13.26 22.58 -4.05
N GLU A 31 13.63 23.24 -2.95
CA GLU A 31 14.93 23.90 -2.76
C GLU A 31 15.86 23.01 -1.90
N ALA A 32 16.13 21.79 -2.36
CA ALA A 32 16.99 20.85 -1.64
C ALA A 32 18.46 20.88 -2.12
N ALA A 33 18.71 21.35 -3.34
CA ALA A 33 20.04 21.46 -3.97
C ALA A 33 20.04 22.53 -5.09
N GLY A 34 19.35 23.64 -4.84
CA GLY A 34 18.90 24.61 -5.84
C GLY A 34 17.41 24.47 -6.14
N ARG A 35 16.77 25.54 -6.65
CA ARG A 35 15.35 25.52 -7.05
C ARG A 35 15.20 24.66 -8.31
N ARG A 36 14.89 23.37 -8.12
CA ARG A 36 14.64 22.41 -9.20
C ARG A 36 13.16 22.02 -9.21
N LEU A 37 12.61 21.89 -10.41
CA LEU A 37 11.30 21.29 -10.63
C LEU A 37 11.43 19.77 -10.59
N TRP A 38 10.55 19.13 -9.83
CA TRP A 38 10.42 17.68 -9.72
C TRP A 38 9.06 17.29 -10.27
N ASP A 39 9.02 16.38 -11.24
CA ASP A 39 7.77 15.91 -11.84
C ASP A 39 7.46 14.47 -11.45
N ALA A 40 6.42 13.89 -12.04
CA ALA A 40 6.04 12.50 -11.79
C ALA A 40 7.15 11.50 -12.14
N ALA A 41 8.00 11.77 -13.14
CA ALA A 41 9.08 10.85 -13.50
C ALA A 41 10.21 10.87 -12.45
N ASP A 42 10.46 12.03 -11.83
CA ASP A 42 11.44 12.15 -10.74
C ASP A 42 10.91 11.64 -9.39
N LEU A 43 9.61 11.79 -9.13
CA LEU A 43 8.99 11.54 -7.82
C LEU A 43 8.31 10.18 -7.68
N THR A 44 8.23 9.38 -8.74
CA THR A 44 7.64 8.04 -8.69
C THR A 44 8.68 6.94 -8.86
N TRP A 45 8.61 5.95 -7.98
CA TRP A 45 9.43 4.73 -8.08
C TRP A 45 8.51 3.53 -8.34
N ALA A 46 8.98 2.62 -9.21
CA ALA A 46 8.16 1.70 -10.02
C ALA A 46 7.33 2.41 -11.12
N PRO A 47 7.99 3.13 -12.06
CA PRO A 47 7.32 3.95 -13.08
C PRO A 47 6.46 3.14 -14.05
N GLN A 48 6.62 1.81 -14.08
CA GLN A 48 5.84 0.91 -14.93
C GLN A 48 4.41 0.68 -14.42
N GLY A 49 4.07 1.16 -13.20
CA GLY A 49 2.67 1.32 -12.77
C GLY A 49 1.92 0.01 -12.54
N GLU A 50 2.54 -0.91 -11.80
CA GLU A 50 1.94 -2.20 -11.40
C GLU A 50 1.04 -2.04 -10.15
N ASN A 51 0.93 -3.10 -9.34
CA ASN A 51 0.14 -3.13 -8.11
C ASN A 51 0.77 -2.33 -6.96
N VAL A 52 2.00 -1.85 -7.12
CA VAL A 52 2.71 -1.07 -6.09
C VAL A 52 3.29 0.18 -6.74
N LEU A 53 3.02 1.32 -6.11
CA LEU A 53 3.54 2.63 -6.54
C LEU A 53 4.14 3.32 -5.33
N PHE A 54 5.30 3.96 -5.49
CA PHE A 54 5.87 4.80 -4.46
C PHE A 54 5.93 6.26 -4.92
N LEU A 55 5.35 7.15 -4.11
CA LEU A 55 5.39 8.60 -4.32
C LEU A 55 6.32 9.25 -3.29
N VAL A 56 7.39 9.89 -3.76
CA VAL A 56 8.32 10.64 -2.93
C VAL A 56 7.64 11.92 -2.42
N THR A 57 7.67 12.12 -1.11
CA THR A 57 7.14 13.32 -0.45
C THR A 57 8.23 14.10 0.28
N ASN A 58 9.33 13.45 0.65
CA ASN A 58 10.48 14.09 1.25
C ASN A 58 11.76 13.32 0.89
N PHE A 59 12.91 13.99 0.88
CA PHE A 59 14.17 13.30 0.60
C PHE A 59 15.37 14.02 1.20
N ILE A 60 16.45 13.27 1.37
CA ILE A 60 17.76 13.80 1.74
C ILE A 60 18.71 13.45 0.60
N ALA A 61 19.35 14.47 0.03
CA ALA A 61 20.29 14.33 -1.06
C ALA A 61 21.73 14.54 -0.57
N THR A 62 22.57 13.56 -0.87
CA THR A 62 24.01 13.60 -0.61
C THR A 62 24.71 13.50 -1.96
N ILE A 63 25.10 14.66 -2.49
CA ILE A 63 25.66 14.78 -3.84
C ILE A 63 27.18 14.60 -3.84
N GLN A 64 27.74 14.20 -4.98
CA GLN A 64 29.18 14.12 -5.22
C GLN A 64 29.95 13.23 -4.24
N GLN A 65 29.37 12.11 -3.81
CA GLN A 65 30.12 11.11 -3.05
C GLN A 65 31.18 10.45 -3.94
N ALA A 66 32.40 10.32 -3.44
CA ALA A 66 33.48 9.55 -4.05
C ALA A 66 33.98 8.49 -3.06
N GLN A 67 34.59 7.42 -3.57
CA GLN A 67 35.26 6.47 -2.70
C GLN A 67 36.50 7.11 -2.06
N GLY A 68 36.56 7.10 -0.73
CA GLY A 68 37.64 7.71 0.03
C GLY A 68 37.53 7.41 1.52
N THR A 69 38.30 8.14 2.32
CA THR A 69 38.22 8.07 3.78
C THR A 69 37.52 9.31 4.34
N CYS A 70 36.62 9.10 5.30
CA CYS A 70 35.92 10.16 6.01
C CYS A 70 35.46 9.68 7.39
N PRO A 71 35.20 10.59 8.35
CA PRO A 71 34.60 10.21 9.63
C PRO A 71 33.17 9.66 9.42
N GLU A 72 32.80 8.62 10.16
CA GLU A 72 31.44 8.07 10.17
C GLU A 72 30.43 9.04 10.80
N SER A 73 29.15 8.89 10.48
CA SER A 73 28.07 9.68 11.05
C SER A 73 27.98 9.51 12.58
N PRO A 74 27.88 10.60 13.36
CA PRO A 74 27.63 10.53 14.81
C PRO A 74 26.31 9.85 15.21
N SER A 75 25.42 9.59 14.24
CA SER A 75 24.17 8.86 14.46
C SER A 75 24.36 7.35 14.59
N VAL A 76 25.52 6.81 14.19
CA VAL A 76 25.86 5.40 14.23
C VAL A 76 26.63 5.09 15.52
N LEU A 77 26.01 4.32 16.42
CA LEU A 77 26.56 4.06 17.75
C LEU A 77 27.92 3.33 17.70
N ASP A 78 28.05 2.32 16.82
CA ASP A 78 29.31 1.57 16.63
C ASP A 78 30.42 2.40 15.93
N GLY A 79 30.05 3.59 15.42
CA GLY A 79 30.99 4.54 14.85
C GLY A 79 31.52 5.56 15.85
N MET A 80 30.99 5.63 17.08
CA MET A 80 31.52 6.51 18.12
C MET A 80 32.78 5.91 18.74
N CYS A 81 33.80 6.73 18.95
CA CYS A 81 35.07 6.32 19.52
C CYS A 81 35.60 7.38 20.48
N THR A 82 36.48 6.99 21.38
CA THR A 82 37.26 7.90 22.24
C THR A 82 38.75 7.82 21.93
N GLU A 83 39.21 6.62 21.55
CA GLU A 83 40.59 6.35 21.16
C GLU A 83 40.64 5.51 19.88
N ASP A 84 41.81 5.49 19.23
CA ASP A 84 42.03 4.73 17.99
C ASP A 84 41.80 3.22 18.17
N ALA A 85 41.99 2.69 19.39
CA ALA A 85 41.74 1.29 19.72
C ALA A 85 40.27 0.87 19.58
N ASP A 86 39.33 1.83 19.71
CA ASP A 86 37.88 1.60 19.53
C ASP A 86 37.51 1.35 18.05
N CYS A 87 38.44 1.64 17.12
CA CYS A 87 38.23 1.58 15.68
C CYS A 87 39.08 0.47 15.02
N PRO A 88 38.87 -0.82 15.31
CA PRO A 88 39.71 -1.90 14.78
C PRO A 88 39.72 -1.92 13.25
N VAL A 89 40.92 -1.89 12.67
CA VAL A 89 41.15 -1.82 11.22
C VAL A 89 40.50 -3.00 10.50
N GLY A 90 39.79 -2.73 9.40
CA GLY A 90 39.21 -3.77 8.55
C GLY A 90 37.83 -4.28 9.01
N ASN A 91 37.38 -3.89 10.21
CA ASN A 91 36.03 -4.23 10.66
C ASN A 91 34.99 -3.31 10.02
N PRO A 92 33.88 -3.84 9.47
CA PRO A 92 32.76 -3.02 9.04
C PRO A 92 32.07 -2.38 10.25
N VAL A 93 31.59 -1.15 10.09
CA VAL A 93 30.77 -0.51 11.13
C VAL A 93 29.38 -1.15 11.14
N VAL A 94 28.93 -1.63 12.30
CA VAL A 94 27.60 -2.23 12.46
C VAL A 94 26.52 -1.16 12.28
N HIS A 95 25.61 -1.38 11.33
CA HIS A 95 24.61 -0.39 10.88
C HIS A 95 25.22 0.93 10.33
N GLY A 96 26.51 0.93 9.99
CA GLY A 96 27.21 2.07 9.40
C GLY A 96 27.31 2.01 7.87
N ASN A 97 28.17 2.87 7.32
CA ASN A 97 28.26 3.12 5.88
C ASN A 97 29.61 2.72 5.27
N GLY A 98 30.56 2.21 6.07
CA GLY A 98 31.90 1.84 5.58
C GLY A 98 32.70 0.91 6.51
N ILE A 99 33.99 0.78 6.20
CA ILE A 99 34.95 -0.10 6.91
C ILE A 99 35.91 0.76 7.74
N LYS A 100 36.11 0.43 9.02
CA LYS A 100 36.98 1.17 9.96
C LYS A 100 38.44 1.13 9.49
N THR A 101 39.11 2.30 9.48
CA THR A 101 40.50 2.43 9.03
C THR A 101 41.53 2.34 10.16
N GLY A 102 41.12 2.37 11.43
CA GLY A 102 42.05 2.39 12.57
C GLY A 102 42.13 3.71 13.33
N LYS A 103 41.49 4.77 12.85
CA LYS A 103 41.64 6.12 13.42
C LYS A 103 40.33 6.64 14.01
N CYS A 104 40.43 7.29 15.15
CA CYS A 104 39.35 8.02 15.79
C CYS A 104 39.51 9.52 15.50
N LEU A 105 38.55 10.10 14.79
CA LEU A 105 38.58 11.51 14.38
C LEU A 105 37.60 12.32 15.22
N MET A 106 38.03 13.50 15.68
CA MET A 106 37.15 14.46 16.34
C MET A 106 36.21 15.10 15.31
N PHE A 107 34.92 14.78 15.41
CA PHE A 107 33.88 15.37 14.56
C PHE A 107 33.47 16.77 15.05
N ASN A 108 33.41 16.96 16.38
CA ASN A 108 33.17 18.26 17.02
C ASN A 108 33.81 18.27 18.43
N ALA A 109 33.81 19.41 19.13
CA ALA A 109 34.43 19.57 20.46
C ALA A 109 33.95 18.56 21.53
N THR A 110 32.81 17.89 21.30
CA THR A 110 32.22 16.91 22.22
C THR A 110 32.06 15.49 21.66
N CYS A 111 32.36 15.24 20.37
CA CYS A 111 32.31 13.87 19.84
C CYS A 111 33.40 13.55 18.85
N SER A 112 33.82 12.31 18.92
CA SER A 112 34.72 11.65 18.00
C SER A 112 34.06 10.43 17.36
N THR A 113 34.32 10.23 16.08
CA THR A 113 33.84 9.08 15.30
C THR A 113 34.98 8.41 14.55
N CYS A 114 34.86 7.10 14.32
CA CYS A 114 35.85 6.35 13.58
C CYS A 114 35.95 6.86 12.12
N GLU A 115 37.17 6.94 11.61
CA GLU A 115 37.42 7.08 10.18
C GLU A 115 37.04 5.78 9.46
N ILE A 116 36.26 5.91 8.40
CA ILE A 116 35.80 4.81 7.56
C ILE A 116 36.29 4.99 6.13
N TYR A 117 36.54 3.87 5.46
CA TYR A 117 36.67 3.81 4.00
C TYR A 117 35.31 3.47 3.39
N GLY A 118 34.80 4.34 2.53
CA GLY A 118 33.45 4.23 1.97
C GLY A 118 33.11 5.34 0.97
N TRP A 119 31.82 5.61 0.78
CA TRP A 119 31.34 6.70 -0.05
C TRP A 119 31.33 8.01 0.74
N CYS A 120 32.27 8.91 0.45
CA CYS A 120 32.52 10.13 1.18
C CYS A 120 32.28 11.38 0.30
N PRO A 121 31.78 12.51 0.86
CA PRO A 121 31.38 12.68 2.25
C PRO A 121 30.06 11.97 2.56
N GLU A 122 29.93 11.47 3.79
CA GLU A 122 28.65 11.00 4.34
C GLU A 122 27.85 12.25 4.76
N MET A 123 27.29 12.97 3.79
CA MET A 123 26.65 14.27 4.03
C MET A 123 25.26 14.09 4.66
N GLY A 124 25.08 14.66 5.84
CA GLY A 124 23.88 15.38 6.25
C GLY A 124 24.31 16.58 7.10
N PRO A 125 23.53 17.68 7.18
CA PRO A 125 23.77 18.70 8.20
C PRO A 125 23.43 18.04 9.54
N TRP A 126 24.44 17.60 10.28
CA TRP A 126 24.28 17.05 11.63
C TRP A 126 24.85 18.06 12.62
N PRO A 127 24.06 19.03 13.10
CA PRO A 127 24.61 20.08 13.94
C PRO A 127 24.91 19.59 15.37
N LEU A 128 24.53 18.37 15.75
CA LEU A 128 24.47 18.01 17.16
C LEU A 128 24.91 16.57 17.47
N CYS A 129 25.97 16.52 18.27
CA CYS A 129 26.41 15.44 19.15
C CYS A 129 25.42 14.99 20.23
N LYS A 130 24.13 15.34 20.14
CA LYS A 130 23.16 15.06 21.20
C LYS A 130 21.99 14.25 20.65
N THR A 131 21.79 13.09 21.29
CA THR A 131 20.57 12.29 21.47
C THR A 131 19.52 12.32 20.35
N ARG A 132 19.00 11.12 20.00
CA ARG A 132 17.89 10.84 19.05
C ARG A 132 16.76 11.88 18.94
N LEU A 133 16.51 12.68 19.98
CA LEU A 133 15.43 13.68 20.05
C LEU A 133 15.60 14.92 19.16
N HIS A 134 16.82 15.37 18.80
CA HIS A 134 16.98 16.64 18.07
C HIS A 134 16.99 16.52 16.53
N TRP A 135 17.15 15.31 15.98
CA TRP A 135 17.05 15.05 14.52
C TRP A 135 15.65 15.40 13.96
N TRP A 136 14.61 15.15 14.75
CA TRP A 136 13.23 15.48 14.41
C TRP A 136 12.97 16.98 14.21
N LEU A 137 13.82 17.88 14.74
CA LEU A 137 13.63 19.33 14.60
C LEU A 137 14.15 19.89 13.27
N PHE A 138 15.22 19.33 12.70
CA PHE A 138 15.81 19.84 11.44
C PHE A 138 15.11 19.28 10.18
N SER A 139 14.45 18.12 10.31
CA SER A 139 13.72 17.44 9.22
C SER A 139 12.24 17.83 9.10
N ARG A 140 11.74 18.85 9.81
CA ARG A 140 10.32 19.26 9.76
C ARG A 140 9.88 19.96 8.47
N LYS A 141 10.79 20.42 7.62
CA LYS A 141 10.39 21.08 6.38
C LYS A 141 10.08 20.02 5.32
N LEU A 142 8.79 19.80 5.10
CA LEU A 142 8.30 18.98 4.00
C LEU A 142 8.75 19.65 2.68
N LEU A 143 9.66 18.99 1.97
CA LEU A 143 10.24 19.56 0.74
C LEU A 143 9.26 19.55 -0.43
N LEU A 144 8.33 18.59 -0.47
CA LEU A 144 7.38 18.40 -1.56
C LEU A 144 5.94 18.48 -1.05
N ALA A 145 5.58 19.61 -0.40
CA ALA A 145 4.22 19.82 0.10
C ALA A 145 3.15 19.76 -1.01
N GLU A 146 3.51 20.18 -2.23
CA GLU A 146 2.63 20.11 -3.41
C GLU A 146 2.22 18.68 -3.78
N ALA A 147 2.93 17.65 -3.30
CA ALA A 147 2.55 16.25 -3.51
C ALA A 147 1.17 15.90 -2.94
N GLU A 148 0.65 16.69 -2.01
CA GLU A 148 -0.73 16.61 -1.51
C GLU A 148 -1.76 16.76 -2.64
N ASN A 149 -1.46 17.63 -3.62
CA ASN A 149 -2.33 17.98 -4.74
C ASN A 149 -2.12 17.10 -5.97
N PHE A 150 -1.24 16.11 -5.88
CA PHE A 150 -0.99 15.22 -7.00
C PHE A 150 -2.19 14.32 -7.24
N THR A 151 -2.31 13.88 -8.48
CA THR A 151 -3.38 12.99 -8.90
C THR A 151 -2.83 11.62 -9.24
N LEU A 152 -3.46 10.59 -8.68
CA LEU A 152 -3.21 9.19 -8.94
C LEU A 152 -4.33 8.66 -9.83
N PHE A 153 -4.01 8.32 -11.08
CA PHE A 153 -4.90 7.63 -11.99
C PHE A 153 -4.75 6.12 -11.79
N ILE A 154 -5.85 5.44 -11.48
CA ILE A 154 -5.91 3.99 -11.29
C ILE A 154 -6.86 3.42 -12.34
N LYS A 155 -6.33 2.69 -13.33
CA LYS A 155 -7.14 1.91 -14.26
C LYS A 155 -7.12 0.46 -13.85
N ASN A 156 -8.28 -0.05 -13.49
CA ASN A 156 -8.46 -1.44 -13.10
C ASN A 156 -9.45 -2.14 -14.04
N THR A 157 -9.01 -3.27 -14.60
CA THR A 157 -9.84 -4.17 -15.41
C THR A 157 -9.94 -5.51 -14.71
N ILE A 158 -11.17 -5.99 -14.53
CA ILE A 158 -11.47 -7.31 -14.01
C ILE A 158 -12.09 -8.20 -15.09
N HIS A 159 -11.79 -9.49 -15.04
CA HIS A 159 -12.39 -10.49 -15.91
C HIS A 159 -12.74 -11.75 -15.12
N PHE A 160 -14.04 -12.03 -14.99
CA PHE A 160 -14.55 -13.27 -14.43
C PHE A 160 -14.63 -14.32 -15.53
N THR A 161 -13.67 -15.25 -15.52
CA THR A 161 -13.52 -16.27 -16.56
C THR A 161 -14.73 -17.18 -16.63
N LYS A 162 -15.36 -17.47 -15.49
CA LYS A 162 -16.50 -18.40 -15.43
C LYS A 162 -17.72 -17.89 -16.20
N PHE A 163 -17.94 -16.58 -16.20
CA PHE A 163 -19.09 -15.95 -16.84
C PHE A 163 -18.72 -15.19 -18.13
N ASN A 164 -17.46 -15.26 -18.55
CA ASN A 164 -16.89 -14.47 -19.63
C ASN A 164 -17.24 -12.97 -19.54
N PHE A 165 -17.26 -12.44 -18.32
CA PHE A 165 -17.62 -11.05 -18.05
C PHE A 165 -16.37 -10.23 -17.79
N SER A 166 -16.26 -9.06 -18.44
CA SER A 166 -15.18 -8.12 -18.20
C SER A 166 -15.71 -6.73 -17.92
N LYS A 167 -15.09 -6.03 -16.98
CA LYS A 167 -15.46 -4.67 -16.61
C LYS A 167 -14.20 -3.88 -16.26
N CYS A 168 -14.23 -2.60 -16.62
CA CYS A 168 -13.21 -1.62 -16.27
C CYS A 168 -13.86 -0.59 -15.33
N ASN A 169 -13.10 -0.11 -14.34
CA ASN A 169 -13.56 0.95 -13.43
C ASN A 169 -13.81 2.27 -14.14
N ALA A 170 -12.96 2.61 -15.12
CA ALA A 170 -13.09 3.82 -15.91
C ALA A 170 -14.33 3.78 -16.82
N LEU A 171 -15.10 4.87 -16.80
CA LEU A 171 -16.24 5.09 -17.68
C LEU A 171 -15.83 5.00 -19.15
N LYS A 172 -16.59 4.25 -19.96
CA LYS A 172 -16.43 4.27 -21.42
C LYS A 172 -17.13 5.52 -21.97
N THR A 173 -16.40 6.61 -22.12
CA THR A 173 -16.91 7.88 -22.67
C THR A 173 -16.16 8.27 -23.94
N THR A 174 -16.85 8.95 -24.85
CA THR A 174 -16.27 9.58 -26.05
C THR A 174 -15.74 10.99 -25.76
N ASP A 175 -16.01 11.55 -24.58
CA ASP A 175 -15.54 12.86 -24.18
C ASP A 175 -14.07 12.81 -23.69
N PRO A 176 -13.13 13.44 -24.42
CA PRO A 176 -11.72 13.46 -24.03
C PRO A 176 -11.44 14.39 -22.84
N SER A 177 -12.40 15.23 -22.43
CA SER A 177 -12.26 16.18 -21.33
C SER A 177 -12.60 15.58 -19.97
N TYR A 178 -13.48 14.57 -19.92
CA TYR A 178 -13.91 13.90 -18.68
C TYR A 178 -12.75 13.46 -17.78
N PHE A 179 -11.78 12.72 -18.34
CA PHE A 179 -10.63 12.23 -17.55
C PHE A 179 -9.62 13.31 -17.18
N LYS A 180 -9.75 14.53 -17.71
CA LYS A 180 -8.88 15.67 -17.38
C LYS A 180 -9.41 16.47 -16.20
N SER A 181 -10.72 16.46 -15.97
CA SER A 181 -11.38 17.28 -14.94
C SER A 181 -12.03 16.47 -13.82
N CYS A 182 -12.35 15.19 -14.04
CA CYS A 182 -13.00 14.39 -13.02
C CYS A 182 -12.06 14.13 -11.83
N THR A 183 -12.64 14.13 -10.64
CA THR A 183 -12.01 13.62 -9.41
C THR A 183 -12.96 12.59 -8.82
N TYR A 184 -12.43 11.48 -8.34
CA TYR A 184 -13.20 10.41 -7.74
C TYR A 184 -13.93 10.92 -6.50
N ASP A 185 -15.22 10.61 -6.44
CA ASP A 185 -16.04 10.78 -5.25
C ASP A 185 -17.04 9.62 -5.20
N PRO A 186 -17.23 8.97 -4.03
CA PRO A 186 -18.09 7.79 -3.93
C PRO A 186 -19.56 8.06 -4.26
N VAL A 187 -20.03 9.31 -4.13
CA VAL A 187 -21.43 9.71 -4.34
C VAL A 187 -21.59 10.41 -5.69
N PHE A 188 -20.78 11.44 -5.95
CA PHE A 188 -20.92 12.30 -7.11
C PHE A 188 -20.28 11.71 -8.38
N ASN A 189 -19.10 11.09 -8.26
CA ASN A 189 -18.30 10.62 -9.39
C ASN A 189 -17.67 9.22 -9.17
N PRO A 190 -18.47 8.17 -8.90
CA PRO A 190 -17.94 6.84 -8.51
C PRO A 190 -17.20 6.12 -9.64
N SER A 191 -17.37 6.55 -10.90
CA SER A 191 -16.70 5.98 -12.08
C SER A 191 -15.46 6.77 -12.53
N CYS A 192 -15.05 7.81 -11.80
CA CYS A 192 -13.83 8.55 -12.12
C CYS A 192 -12.60 7.79 -11.57
N PRO A 193 -11.60 7.46 -12.40
CA PRO A 193 -10.41 6.72 -11.97
C PRO A 193 -9.28 7.62 -11.42
N VAL A 194 -9.54 8.91 -11.20
CA VAL A 194 -8.54 9.91 -10.79
C VAL A 194 -8.75 10.26 -9.32
N PHE A 195 -7.75 9.99 -8.49
CA PHE A 195 -7.78 10.22 -7.05
C PHE A 195 -6.77 11.31 -6.69
N ARG A 196 -7.14 12.23 -5.80
CA ARG A 196 -6.16 13.15 -5.21
C ARG A 196 -5.44 12.45 -4.07
N VAL A 197 -4.12 12.66 -3.97
CA VAL A 197 -3.30 12.03 -2.94
C VAL A 197 -3.77 12.39 -1.53
N ARG A 198 -4.10 13.67 -1.30
CA ARG A 198 -4.71 14.14 -0.04
C ARG A 198 -5.92 13.29 0.37
N ASP A 199 -6.88 13.15 -0.53
CA ASP A 199 -8.16 12.50 -0.25
C ASP A 199 -7.95 11.02 0.10
N ILE A 200 -6.97 10.35 -0.53
CA ILE A 200 -6.59 8.97 -0.19
C ILE A 200 -6.04 8.90 1.25
N VAL A 201 -5.16 9.84 1.63
CA VAL A 201 -4.52 9.84 2.95
C VAL A 201 -5.55 10.17 4.05
N GLU A 202 -6.41 11.15 3.81
CA GLU A 202 -7.51 11.49 4.74
C GLU A 202 -8.52 10.34 4.86
N ALA A 203 -8.85 9.65 3.76
CA ALA A 203 -9.72 8.47 3.78
C ALA A 203 -9.09 7.26 4.49
N ALA A 204 -7.76 7.19 4.58
CA ALA A 204 -7.05 6.22 5.40
C ALA A 204 -6.99 6.60 6.90
N GLY A 205 -7.50 7.78 7.28
CA GLY A 205 -7.54 8.28 8.65
C GLY A 205 -6.28 9.04 9.10
N GLU A 206 -5.41 9.44 8.17
CA GLU A 206 -4.11 10.03 8.46
C GLU A 206 -4.01 11.50 8.02
N ASN A 207 -3.05 12.23 8.60
CA ASN A 207 -2.71 13.58 8.15
C ASN A 207 -1.58 13.52 7.11
N PHE A 208 -1.78 14.18 5.96
CA PHE A 208 -0.78 14.21 4.89
C PHE A 208 0.57 14.74 5.36
N GLY A 209 0.61 15.83 6.15
CA GLY A 209 1.86 16.45 6.59
C GLY A 209 2.73 15.51 7.41
N ASP A 210 2.14 14.81 8.37
CA ASP A 210 2.86 13.88 9.26
C ASP A 210 3.34 12.63 8.50
N LEU A 211 2.46 12.07 7.66
CA LEU A 211 2.78 10.88 6.85
C LEU A 211 3.83 11.20 5.79
N ALA A 212 3.78 12.39 5.19
CA ALA A 212 4.72 12.83 4.17
C ALA A 212 6.13 13.09 4.71
N LEU A 213 6.26 13.42 6.00
CA LEU A 213 7.57 13.64 6.65
C LEU A 213 8.31 12.33 6.94
N LEU A 214 7.60 11.34 7.46
CA LEU A 214 8.20 10.05 7.87
C LEU A 214 8.15 9.00 6.75
N GLY A 215 7.22 9.16 5.82
CA GLY A 215 6.79 8.13 4.88
C GLY A 215 5.85 7.11 5.51
N GLY A 216 5.15 6.35 4.68
CA GLY A 216 4.26 5.28 5.10
C GLY A 216 3.75 4.44 3.92
N SER A 217 2.97 3.40 4.22
CA SER A 217 2.29 2.58 3.22
C SER A 217 0.77 2.63 3.43
N ILE A 218 0.03 2.86 2.35
CA ILE A 218 -1.42 2.83 2.30
C ILE A 218 -1.85 1.72 1.35
N ARG A 219 -2.72 0.83 1.83
CA ARG A 219 -3.41 -0.15 1.00
C ARG A 219 -4.63 0.48 0.36
N VAL A 220 -4.71 0.38 -0.97
CA VAL A 220 -5.87 0.74 -1.79
C VAL A 220 -6.58 -0.55 -2.15
N LEU A 221 -7.70 -0.83 -1.51
CA LEU A 221 -8.51 -2.02 -1.75
C LEU A 221 -9.66 -1.69 -2.71
N ILE A 222 -9.69 -2.38 -3.86
CA ILE A 222 -10.73 -2.25 -4.89
C ILE A 222 -11.58 -3.52 -4.87
N GLU A 223 -12.81 -3.42 -4.41
CA GLU A 223 -13.74 -4.55 -4.32
C GLU A 223 -14.81 -4.50 -5.42
N TRP A 224 -14.95 -5.61 -6.12
CA TRP A 224 -15.96 -5.81 -7.15
C TRP A 224 -16.97 -6.87 -6.72
N ASN A 225 -18.08 -6.47 -6.11
CA ASN A 225 -19.18 -7.37 -5.79
C ASN A 225 -20.30 -7.20 -6.82
N CYS A 226 -20.31 -8.06 -7.82
CA CYS A 226 -21.17 -7.88 -8.99
C CYS A 226 -22.24 -8.95 -9.09
N ASP A 227 -23.48 -8.50 -9.17
CA ASP A 227 -24.60 -9.35 -9.53
C ASP A 227 -24.84 -9.26 -11.04
N LEU A 228 -24.50 -10.33 -11.75
CA LEU A 228 -24.60 -10.41 -13.21
C LEU A 228 -26.01 -10.77 -13.70
N ASP A 229 -26.98 -10.90 -12.79
CA ASP A 229 -28.40 -10.96 -13.15
C ASP A 229 -28.96 -9.56 -13.46
N HIS A 230 -28.28 -8.52 -12.97
CA HIS A 230 -28.58 -7.13 -13.26
C HIS A 230 -27.72 -6.58 -14.40
N ALA A 231 -28.03 -5.35 -14.82
CA ALA A 231 -27.27 -4.66 -15.86
C ALA A 231 -25.81 -4.48 -15.45
N ALA A 232 -24.89 -4.72 -16.38
CA ALA A 232 -23.45 -4.56 -16.21
C ALA A 232 -23.01 -3.15 -15.76
N ALA A 233 -23.88 -2.15 -15.88
CA ALA A 233 -23.65 -0.79 -15.40
C ALA A 233 -23.70 -0.67 -13.86
N GLN A 234 -24.45 -1.54 -13.18
CA GLN A 234 -24.61 -1.53 -11.72
C GLN A 234 -23.42 -2.16 -10.98
N CYS A 235 -22.63 -2.96 -11.68
CA CYS A 235 -21.35 -3.50 -11.19
C CYS A 235 -20.31 -2.38 -11.18
N LEU A 236 -20.16 -1.74 -10.01
CA LEU A 236 -19.23 -0.65 -9.74
C LEU A 236 -18.21 -1.10 -8.66
N PRO A 237 -16.96 -0.64 -8.76
CA PRO A 237 -15.96 -0.91 -7.73
C PRO A 237 -16.23 -0.09 -6.48
N GLN A 238 -15.96 -0.69 -5.32
CA GLN A 238 -15.89 -0.01 -4.04
C GLN A 238 -14.42 0.15 -3.65
N TYR A 239 -14.04 1.35 -3.23
CA TYR A 239 -12.67 1.66 -2.82
C TYR A 239 -12.62 1.82 -1.31
N SER A 240 -11.63 1.20 -0.68
CA SER A 240 -11.30 1.42 0.72
C SER A 240 -9.80 1.66 0.88
N PHE A 241 -9.46 2.53 1.82
CA PHE A 241 -8.10 2.99 2.06
C PHE A 241 -7.74 2.68 3.50
N SER A 242 -6.57 2.10 3.73
CA SER A 242 -6.11 1.76 5.08
C SER A 242 -4.60 1.92 5.19
N LEU A 243 -4.14 2.53 6.27
CA LEU A 243 -2.72 2.57 6.61
C LEU A 243 -2.23 1.15 6.92
N GLN A 244 -1.07 0.79 6.37
CA GLN A 244 -0.41 -0.49 6.61
C GLN A 244 0.82 -0.34 7.49
N ASP A 245 1.63 0.69 7.22
CA ASP A 245 2.88 0.91 7.95
C ASP A 245 3.25 2.40 7.95
N THR A 246 4.06 2.80 8.92
CA THR A 246 4.59 4.15 9.08
C THR A 246 6.12 4.11 9.04
N ARG A 247 6.75 5.23 8.67
CA ARG A 247 8.21 5.37 8.52
C ARG A 247 8.83 4.61 7.34
N TYR A 248 8.10 4.51 6.24
CA TYR A 248 8.62 3.90 5.02
C TYR A 248 9.67 4.80 4.34
N ASN A 249 10.88 4.28 4.18
CA ASN A 249 11.97 4.98 3.49
C ASN A 249 12.90 3.98 2.78
N PHE A 250 13.56 4.43 1.71
CA PHE A 250 14.63 3.65 1.06
C PHE A 250 15.69 4.57 0.48
N ARG A 251 16.83 3.99 0.09
CA ARG A 251 17.96 4.71 -0.52
C ARG A 251 18.11 4.30 -1.98
N THR A 252 18.36 5.27 -2.84
CA THR A 252 18.75 5.05 -4.24
C THR A 252 20.01 5.84 -4.55
N ALA A 253 20.74 5.41 -5.57
CA ALA A 253 21.99 6.04 -5.96
C ALA A 253 22.10 6.13 -7.48
N SER A 254 22.61 7.27 -7.96
CA SER A 254 23.00 7.46 -9.35
C SER A 254 24.51 7.67 -9.46
N TYR A 255 25.14 6.97 -10.39
CA TYR A 255 26.59 6.97 -10.58
C TYR A 255 26.96 7.78 -11.82
N TYR A 256 28.04 8.56 -11.75
CA TYR A 256 28.54 9.35 -12.87
C TYR A 256 30.06 9.56 -12.77
N TRP A 257 30.69 9.85 -13.90
CA TRP A 257 32.13 10.06 -14.00
C TRP A 257 32.46 11.56 -13.97
N GLY A 258 33.43 11.94 -13.13
CA GLY A 258 33.98 13.29 -13.11
C GLY A 258 35.00 13.53 -14.23
N SER A 259 35.42 14.78 -14.39
CA SER A 259 36.40 15.21 -15.40
C SER A 259 37.75 14.48 -15.31
N GLN A 260 38.13 14.02 -14.12
CA GLN A 260 39.38 13.28 -13.86
C GLN A 260 39.21 11.75 -13.88
N ARG A 261 38.14 11.20 -14.48
CA ARG A 261 37.79 9.76 -14.42
C ARG A 261 37.62 9.20 -13.00
N GLN A 262 37.38 10.06 -12.02
CA GLN A 262 36.95 9.63 -10.68
C GLN A 262 35.46 9.27 -10.72
N LEU A 263 35.09 8.13 -10.14
CA LEU A 263 33.70 7.70 -10.03
C LEU A 263 33.02 8.45 -8.88
N TYR A 264 31.93 9.14 -9.18
CA TYR A 264 31.08 9.82 -8.22
C TYR A 264 29.70 9.19 -8.15
N ARG A 265 29.03 9.39 -7.02
CA ARG A 265 27.67 8.93 -6.75
C ARG A 265 26.85 10.03 -6.08
N ASN A 266 25.62 10.23 -6.53
CA ASN A 266 24.61 10.98 -5.80
C ASN A 266 23.72 9.98 -5.08
N LEU A 267 23.71 10.04 -3.74
CA LEU A 267 22.84 9.23 -2.90
C LEU A 267 21.58 10.03 -2.55
N LEU A 268 20.43 9.40 -2.72
CA LEU A 268 19.14 9.94 -2.31
C LEU A 268 18.53 8.99 -1.29
N LYS A 269 18.25 9.49 -0.10
CA LYS A 269 17.37 8.82 0.87
C LYS A 269 15.96 9.38 0.71
N LEU A 270 15.04 8.55 0.23
CA LEU A 270 13.68 8.93 -0.11
C LEU A 270 12.73 8.53 1.02
N TYR A 271 11.82 9.45 1.36
CA TYR A 271 10.67 9.24 2.23
C TYR A 271 9.42 9.54 1.40
N GLY A 272 8.37 8.75 1.61
CA GLY A 272 7.24 8.82 0.71
C GLY A 272 6.12 7.89 1.10
N ILE A 273 5.04 7.98 0.32
CA ILE A 273 3.85 7.17 0.49
C ILE A 273 3.90 6.05 -0.54
N ARG A 274 3.90 4.82 -0.05
CA ARG A 274 3.74 3.61 -0.86
C ARG A 274 2.27 3.27 -0.97
N PHE A 275 1.73 3.20 -2.18
CA PHE A 275 0.38 2.72 -2.45
C PHE A 275 0.45 1.26 -2.87
N ASP A 276 -0.15 0.37 -2.08
CA ASP A 276 -0.29 -1.05 -2.38
C ASP A 276 -1.73 -1.32 -2.85
N LEU A 277 -1.91 -1.54 -4.16
CA LEU A 277 -3.21 -1.77 -4.78
C LEU A 277 -3.56 -3.26 -4.71
N SER A 278 -4.67 -3.57 -4.03
CA SER A 278 -5.26 -4.91 -3.95
C SER A 278 -6.63 -4.91 -4.60
N VAL A 279 -6.90 -5.90 -5.44
CA VAL A 279 -8.20 -6.01 -6.13
C VAL A 279 -8.82 -7.35 -5.78
N HIS A 280 -10.03 -7.28 -5.23
CA HIS A 280 -10.85 -8.44 -4.94
C HIS A 280 -12.13 -8.36 -5.75
N GLY A 281 -12.67 -9.51 -6.15
CA GLY A 281 -13.94 -9.51 -6.84
C GLY A 281 -14.69 -10.82 -6.69
N GLN A 282 -16.00 -10.69 -6.63
CA GLN A 282 -16.94 -11.79 -6.65
C GLN A 282 -18.06 -11.44 -7.62
N ALA A 283 -18.33 -12.34 -8.56
CA ALA A 283 -19.48 -12.27 -9.44
C ALA A 283 -20.46 -13.40 -9.12
N GLY A 284 -21.75 -13.08 -9.09
CA GLY A 284 -22.83 -14.05 -9.04
C GLY A 284 -23.65 -13.99 -10.32
N LYS A 285 -24.04 -15.14 -10.87
CA LYS A 285 -24.98 -15.22 -11.99
C LYS A 285 -25.94 -16.38 -11.79
N PHE A 286 -27.21 -16.19 -12.15
CA PHE A 286 -28.23 -17.22 -12.11
C PHE A 286 -27.77 -18.50 -12.82
N SER A 287 -27.92 -19.63 -12.14
CA SER A 287 -27.63 -20.95 -12.70
C SER A 287 -28.64 -21.95 -12.15
N ILE A 288 -29.12 -22.85 -13.02
CA ILE A 288 -30.18 -23.79 -12.66
C ILE A 288 -29.70 -24.87 -11.68
N VAL A 289 -28.42 -25.24 -11.76
CA VAL A 289 -27.82 -26.27 -10.90
C VAL A 289 -27.85 -25.87 -9.41
N PRO A 290 -27.25 -24.74 -8.97
CA PRO A 290 -27.30 -24.34 -7.56
C PRO A 290 -28.73 -24.00 -7.10
N THR A 291 -29.59 -23.55 -8.02
CA THR A 291 -31.02 -23.35 -7.73
C THR A 291 -31.72 -24.66 -7.39
N ALA A 292 -31.55 -25.70 -8.21
CA ALA A 292 -32.15 -27.02 -7.97
C ALA A 292 -31.61 -27.67 -6.69
N VAL A 293 -30.30 -27.57 -6.42
CA VAL A 293 -29.68 -28.06 -5.19
C VAL A 293 -30.23 -27.32 -3.97
N SER A 294 -30.33 -25.98 -4.01
CA SER A 294 -30.90 -25.18 -2.93
C SER A 294 -32.37 -25.51 -2.68
N PHE A 295 -33.13 -25.77 -3.74
CA PHE A 295 -34.54 -26.16 -3.63
C PHE A 295 -34.70 -27.57 -3.06
N GLY A 296 -33.93 -28.55 -3.55
CA GLY A 296 -33.95 -29.93 -3.06
C GLY A 296 -33.53 -30.03 -1.59
N THR A 297 -32.48 -29.31 -1.18
CA THR A 297 -32.06 -29.24 0.23
C THR A 297 -33.11 -28.57 1.12
N SER A 298 -33.83 -27.57 0.61
CA SER A 298 -34.95 -26.94 1.34
C SER A 298 -36.11 -27.91 1.54
N ILE A 299 -36.44 -28.74 0.53
CA ILE A 299 -37.47 -29.78 0.65
C ILE A 299 -37.05 -30.84 1.68
N ALA A 300 -35.80 -31.31 1.61
CA ALA A 300 -35.27 -32.28 2.56
C ALA A 300 -35.35 -31.78 4.01
N PHE A 301 -35.15 -30.48 4.22
CA PHE A 301 -35.24 -29.86 5.56
C PHE A 301 -36.65 -29.93 6.17
N PHE A 302 -37.73 -29.97 5.37
CA PHE A 302 -39.08 -30.16 5.93
C PHE A 302 -39.25 -31.52 6.63
N GLY A 303 -38.48 -32.54 6.25
CA GLY A 303 -38.47 -33.82 6.95
C GLY A 303 -37.93 -33.75 8.38
N ALA A 304 -37.15 -32.73 8.73
CA ALA A 304 -36.73 -32.52 10.12
C ALA A 304 -37.91 -32.13 11.01
N ALA A 305 -38.90 -31.41 10.48
CA ALA A 305 -40.08 -31.02 11.23
C ALA A 305 -40.93 -32.25 11.61
N THR A 306 -41.09 -33.22 10.72
CA THR A 306 -41.87 -34.45 11.03
C THR A 306 -41.17 -35.27 12.11
N MET A 307 -39.84 -35.39 12.08
CA MET A 307 -39.07 -36.03 13.15
C MET A 307 -39.25 -35.35 14.51
N VAL A 308 -39.24 -34.01 14.55
CA VAL A 308 -39.46 -33.27 15.79
C VAL A 308 -40.90 -33.42 16.27
N CYS A 309 -41.89 -33.32 15.37
CA CYS A 309 -43.30 -33.53 15.70
C CYS A 309 -43.54 -34.95 16.25
N ASP A 310 -42.94 -35.96 15.63
CA ASP A 310 -42.99 -37.34 16.10
C ASP A 310 -42.41 -37.47 17.51
N LEU A 311 -41.26 -36.85 17.78
CA LEU A 311 -40.63 -36.89 19.09
C LEU A 311 -41.50 -36.22 20.16
N VAL A 312 -42.15 -35.10 19.83
CA VAL A 312 -43.06 -34.41 20.74
C VAL A 312 -44.32 -35.24 20.99
N LEU A 313 -44.98 -35.73 19.94
CA LEU A 313 -46.25 -36.47 20.05
C LEU A 313 -46.08 -37.83 20.74
N LEU A 314 -44.97 -38.52 20.49
CA LEU A 314 -44.75 -39.88 21.02
C LEU A 314 -44.16 -39.89 22.44
N TYR A 315 -43.50 -38.82 22.89
CA TYR A 315 -42.78 -38.84 24.17
C TYR A 315 -43.12 -37.70 25.14
N LEU A 316 -43.69 -36.58 24.67
CA LEU A 316 -43.95 -35.40 25.51
C LEU A 316 -45.44 -35.07 25.66
N ASP A 317 -46.32 -35.61 24.80
CA ASP A 317 -47.75 -35.34 24.86
C ASP A 317 -48.47 -36.18 25.93
N ALA A 318 -49.51 -35.62 26.55
CA ALA A 318 -50.28 -36.29 27.59
C ALA A 318 -51.04 -37.55 27.09
N LYS A 319 -51.26 -37.66 25.77
CA LYS A 319 -51.87 -38.83 25.13
C LYS A 319 -50.87 -39.69 24.34
N ALA A 320 -49.58 -39.59 24.67
CA ALA A 320 -48.51 -40.32 23.99
C ALA A 320 -48.80 -41.83 23.79
N ASP A 321 -49.33 -42.52 24.80
CA ASP A 321 -49.65 -43.96 24.73
C ASP A 321 -50.65 -44.32 23.62
N LEU A 322 -51.59 -43.43 23.29
CA LEU A 322 -52.54 -43.61 22.19
C LEU A 322 -51.82 -43.50 20.84
N TYR A 323 -51.00 -42.45 20.67
CA TYR A 323 -50.26 -42.22 19.43
C TYR A 323 -49.22 -43.31 19.16
N TRP A 324 -48.61 -43.85 20.21
CA TRP A 324 -47.63 -44.93 20.09
C TRP A 324 -48.27 -46.22 19.57
N LYS A 325 -49.44 -46.60 20.09
CA LYS A 325 -50.19 -47.80 19.66
C LYS A 325 -50.71 -47.72 18.22
N GLU A 326 -51.13 -46.54 17.78
CA GLU A 326 -51.62 -46.35 16.40
C GLU A 326 -50.48 -46.26 15.38
N LYS A 327 -49.27 -45.86 15.81
CA LYS A 327 -48.12 -45.71 14.92
C LYS A 327 -47.30 -46.99 14.74
N PHE A 328 -47.16 -47.78 15.80
CA PHE A 328 -46.36 -49.00 15.80
C PHE A 328 -47.28 -50.21 15.96
N GLU A 329 -47.39 -51.03 14.91
CA GLU A 329 -47.94 -52.39 15.02
C GLU A 329 -46.81 -53.34 15.43
N GLU A 330 -47.02 -54.07 16.54
CA GLU A 330 -46.10 -55.12 17.02
C GLU A 330 -46.32 -56.47 16.33
#